data_AF-A0A0F7N6F4-F1
#
_entry.id   AF-A0A0F7N6F4-F1
#
_cell.length_a   1.000
_cell.length_b   1.000
_cell.length_c   1.000
_cell.angle_alpha   90.00
_cell.angle_beta   90.00
_cell.angle_gamma   90.00
#
_symmetry.space_group_name_H-M   'P 1'
#
loop_
_entity.id
_entity.type
_entity.pdbx_description
1 polymer ?
#
loop_
_entity_poly.entity_id
_entity_poly.type
_entity_poly.pdbx_seq_one_letter_code
_entity_poly.pdbx_strand_id
1 'polypeptide(L)'
;MRACANCTGQSWTYDENDRHFANPPSGPCLDTAGAPATGVGLVVNPCGNYTGQVWHHSPGTGQLVNQTTGLCMDTAGPPAINVGLVLNPCGNCTGQLWRR
;
A
#
# COMPACT_ATOMS: atom_id res chain seq x y z
N MET A 1 -3.59 4.52 9.86
CA MET A 1 -4.35 5.48 9.00
C MET A 1 -4.93 6.61 9.83
N ARG A 2 -5.24 7.77 9.27
CA ARG A 2 -5.91 8.89 9.97
C ARG A 2 -7.11 9.34 9.13
N ALA A 3 -7.98 10.19 9.68
CA ALA A 3 -9.06 10.79 8.91
C ALA A 3 -8.49 11.57 7.71
N CYS A 4 -9.20 11.57 6.58
CA CYS A 4 -8.80 12.30 5.38
C CYS A 4 -8.73 13.80 5.66
N ALA A 5 -7.59 14.41 5.36
CA ALA A 5 -7.32 15.82 5.51
C ALA A 5 -6.38 16.27 4.38
N ASN A 6 -6.40 17.56 4.05
CA ASN A 6 -5.49 18.13 3.06
C ASN A 6 -4.09 18.34 3.69
N CYS A 7 -3.34 17.25 3.85
CA CYS A 7 -1.99 17.27 4.40
C CYS A 7 -1.04 16.43 3.52
N THR A 8 0.22 16.85 3.42
CA THR A 8 1.21 16.23 2.52
C THR A 8 1.45 14.76 2.83
N GLY A 9 1.42 14.37 4.11
CA GLY A 9 1.53 12.96 4.53
C GLY A 9 0.35 12.06 4.13
N GLN A 10 -0.71 12.60 3.52
CA GLN A 10 -1.83 11.86 2.95
C GLN A 10 -1.95 12.04 1.43
N SER A 11 -1.05 12.79 0.81
CA SER A 11 -0.99 12.94 -0.64
C SER A 11 -0.06 11.88 -1.22
N TRP A 12 -0.51 11.15 -2.23
CA TRP A 12 0.26 10.08 -2.86
C TRP A 12 0.14 10.19 -4.38
N THR A 13 1.24 9.93 -5.06
CA THR A 13 1.28 9.80 -6.51
C THR A 13 1.57 8.35 -6.85
N TYR A 14 0.77 7.78 -7.76
CA TYR A 14 1.00 6.44 -8.29
C TYR A 14 1.57 6.56 -9.70
N ASP A 15 2.76 6.01 -9.91
CA ASP A 15 3.38 5.89 -11.24
C ASP A 15 3.05 4.51 -11.81
N GLU A 16 2.35 4.45 -12.94
CA GLU A 16 1.98 3.20 -13.60
C GLU A 16 3.18 2.49 -14.27
N ASN A 17 4.24 3.22 -14.63
CA ASN A 17 5.42 2.64 -15.28
C ASN A 17 6.25 1.86 -14.27
N ASP A 18 6.57 2.52 -13.16
CA ASP A 18 7.36 1.96 -12.06
C ASP A 18 6.50 1.20 -11.06
N ARG A 19 5.17 1.36 -11.12
CA ARG A 19 4.18 0.74 -10.23
C ARG A 19 4.45 1.06 -8.75
N HIS A 20 4.86 2.29 -8.50
CA HIS A 20 5.23 2.79 -7.18
C HIS A 20 4.22 3.82 -6.67
N PHE A 21 3.93 3.78 -5.37
CA PHE A 21 3.25 4.86 -4.66
C PHE A 21 4.29 5.72 -3.95
N ALA A 22 4.44 6.98 -4.36
CA ALA A 22 5.35 7.94 -3.74
C ALA A 22 4.58 9.00 -2.93
N ASN A 23 5.14 9.42 -1.79
CA ASN A 23 4.60 10.52 -0.97
C ASN A 23 5.36 11.84 -1.27
N PRO A 24 4.79 12.76 -2.07
CA PRO A 24 5.41 14.07 -2.30
C PRO A 24 5.32 15.00 -1.06
N PRO A 25 6.27 15.94 -0.88
CA PRO A 25 7.40 16.27 -1.76
C PRO A 25 8.70 15.50 -1.46
N SER A 26 8.75 14.73 -0.36
CA SER A 26 9.96 14.02 0.09
C SER A 26 10.31 12.81 -0.78
N GLY A 27 9.37 12.29 -1.56
CA GLY A 27 9.60 11.24 -2.55
C GLY A 27 9.86 9.81 -2.06
N PRO A 28 9.65 9.40 -0.79
CA PRO A 28 9.77 8.00 -0.43
C PRO A 28 8.58 7.20 -0.96
N CYS A 29 8.81 5.90 -1.16
CA CYS A 29 7.87 4.95 -1.70
C CYS A 29 7.20 4.13 -0.60
N LEU A 30 5.95 3.74 -0.84
CA LEU A 30 5.27 2.72 -0.06
C LEU A 30 5.97 1.37 -0.24
N ASP A 31 6.38 0.78 0.87
CA ASP A 31 7.20 -0.42 0.90
C ASP A 31 6.66 -1.42 1.93
N THR A 32 7.10 -2.66 1.86
CA THR A 32 6.95 -3.63 2.94
C THR A 32 8.08 -3.47 3.95
N ALA A 33 7.82 -3.73 5.24
CA ALA A 33 8.81 -3.61 6.31
C ALA A 33 9.96 -4.63 6.24
N GLY A 34 10.00 -5.46 5.19
CA GLY A 34 10.93 -6.54 4.94
C GLY A 34 10.57 -7.25 3.64
N ALA A 35 11.03 -8.48 3.46
CA ALA A 35 10.63 -9.30 2.31
C ALA A 35 9.10 -9.46 2.27
N PRO A 36 8.43 -9.22 1.13
CA PRO A 36 6.98 -9.34 1.02
C PRO A 36 6.50 -10.74 1.43
N ALA A 37 5.65 -10.82 2.45
CA ALA A 37 5.04 -12.04 2.94
C ALA A 37 3.78 -11.72 3.74
N THR A 38 2.93 -12.72 3.96
CA THR A 38 1.71 -12.58 4.77
C THR A 38 2.05 -12.07 6.17
N GLY A 39 1.29 -11.09 6.65
CA GLY A 39 1.46 -10.45 7.96
C GLY A 39 2.55 -9.37 8.00
N VAL A 40 3.34 -9.18 6.93
CA VAL A 40 4.37 -8.14 6.89
C VAL A 40 3.71 -6.77 6.80
N GLY A 41 4.11 -5.86 7.70
CA GLY A 41 3.60 -4.50 7.74
C GLY A 41 4.10 -3.64 6.57
N LEU A 42 3.37 -2.56 6.26
CA LEU A 42 3.81 -1.57 5.27
C LEU A 42 4.47 -0.37 5.95
N VAL A 43 5.49 0.17 5.30
CA VAL A 43 6.30 1.32 5.73
C VAL A 43 6.52 2.26 4.55
N VAL A 44 7.23 3.35 4.81
CA VAL A 44 7.59 4.33 3.80
C VAL A 44 9.11 4.46 3.80
N ASN A 45 9.74 4.05 2.70
CA ASN A 45 11.19 3.96 2.57
C ASN A 45 11.68 4.71 1.33
N PRO A 46 12.99 5.02 1.22
CA PRO A 46 13.56 5.53 -0.02
C PRO A 46 13.18 4.63 -1.21
N CYS A 47 12.75 5.25 -2.31
CA CYS A 47 12.41 4.53 -3.53
C CYS A 47 13.64 3.80 -4.11
N GLY A 48 13.45 2.59 -4.61
CA GLY A 48 14.47 1.81 -5.30
C GLY A 48 13.83 0.63 -6.03
N ASN A 49 14.66 -0.28 -6.54
CA ASN A 49 14.18 -1.49 -7.20
C ASN A 49 13.99 -2.63 -6.19
N TYR A 50 12.97 -2.50 -5.33
CA TYR A 50 12.67 -3.45 -4.28
C TYR A 50 11.30 -4.09 -4.52
N THR A 51 11.21 -5.41 -4.36
CA THR A 51 9.96 -6.16 -4.54
C THR A 51 8.84 -5.70 -3.61
N GLY A 52 9.18 -5.10 -2.47
CA GLY A 52 8.22 -4.51 -1.52
C GLY A 52 7.60 -3.20 -1.98
N GLN A 53 8.17 -2.54 -2.99
CA GLN A 53 7.74 -1.22 -3.46
C GLN A 53 6.86 -1.26 -4.71
N VAL A 54 6.66 -2.43 -5.30
CA VAL A 54 5.95 -2.60 -6.57
C VAL A 54 4.52 -3.09 -6.34
N TRP A 55 3.57 -2.27 -6.75
CA TRP A 55 2.14 -2.44 -6.47
C TRP A 55 1.31 -2.38 -7.74
N HIS A 56 0.34 -3.27 -7.87
CA HIS A 56 -0.66 -3.26 -8.92
C HIS A 56 -2.01 -2.86 -8.34
N HIS A 57 -2.59 -1.77 -8.83
CA HIS A 57 -3.97 -1.43 -8.54
C HIS A 57 -4.90 -2.17 -9.50
N SER A 58 -5.73 -3.07 -8.98
CA SER A 58 -6.74 -3.81 -9.73
C SER A 58 -8.05 -3.03 -9.74
N PRO A 59 -8.40 -2.31 -10.83
CA PRO A 59 -9.56 -1.40 -10.84
C PRO A 59 -10.89 -2.15 -10.71
N GLY A 60 -10.94 -3.42 -11.13
CA GLY A 60 -12.14 -4.25 -11.04
C GLY A 60 -12.47 -4.71 -9.62
N THR A 61 -11.47 -4.82 -8.74
CA THR A 61 -11.64 -5.25 -7.34
C THR A 61 -11.38 -4.14 -6.34
N GLY A 62 -10.77 -3.02 -6.75
CA GLY A 62 -10.32 -1.96 -5.85
C GLY A 62 -9.14 -2.39 -4.96
N GLN A 63 -8.46 -3.48 -5.30
CA GLN A 63 -7.36 -4.01 -4.48
C GLN A 63 -6.02 -3.42 -4.92
N LEU A 64 -5.13 -3.22 -3.94
CA LEU A 64 -3.72 -2.94 -4.16
C LEU A 64 -2.92 -4.21 -3.88
N VAL A 65 -2.30 -4.75 -4.92
CA VAL A 65 -1.66 -6.07 -4.89
C VAL A 65 -0.15 -5.89 -5.01
N ASN A 66 0.63 -6.46 -4.10
CA ASN A 66 2.07 -6.53 -4.27
C ASN A 66 2.40 -7.42 -5.48
N GLN A 67 3.12 -6.89 -6.47
CA GLN A 67 3.30 -7.58 -7.75
C GLN A 67 4.09 -8.89 -7.62
N THR A 68 5.06 -8.95 -6.70
CA THR A 68 5.92 -10.12 -6.54
C THR A 68 5.20 -11.29 -5.90
N THR A 69 4.33 -11.03 -4.92
CA THR A 69 3.70 -12.09 -4.12
C THR A 69 2.24 -12.36 -4.47
N GLY A 70 1.56 -11.42 -5.13
CA GLY A 70 0.12 -11.48 -5.34
C GLY A 70 -0.71 -11.24 -4.06
N LEU A 71 -0.07 -10.81 -2.97
CA LEU A 71 -0.75 -10.48 -1.72
C LEU A 71 -1.35 -9.08 -1.78
N CYS A 72 -2.48 -8.88 -1.12
CA CYS A 72 -3.19 -7.62 -1.07
C CYS A 72 -2.76 -6.80 0.15
N MET A 73 -2.68 -5.48 -0.04
CA MET A 73 -2.63 -4.52 1.05
C MET A 73 -3.95 -4.55 1.81
N ASP A 74 -3.83 -4.77 3.11
CA ASP A 74 -4.94 -4.96 4.03
C ASP A 74 -4.73 -4.10 5.27
N THR A 75 -5.83 -3.77 5.94
CA THR A 75 -5.75 -3.20 7.28
C THR A 75 -5.41 -4.30 8.28
N ALA A 76 -4.59 -4.01 9.29
CA ALA A 76 -4.15 -4.97 10.31
C ALA A 76 -5.26 -5.35 11.33
N GLY A 77 -6.49 -5.52 10.85
CA GLY A 77 -7.74 -5.60 11.61
C GLY A 77 -8.87 -4.90 10.85
N PRO A 78 -10.06 -4.74 11.46
CA PRO A 78 -11.15 -3.99 10.85
C PRO A 78 -10.74 -2.55 10.46
N PRO A 79 -11.25 -1.98 9.35
CA PRO A 79 -10.93 -0.63 8.94
C PRO A 79 -11.26 0.40 10.02
N ALA A 80 -10.25 1.13 10.50
CA ALA A 80 -10.38 2.13 11.55
C ALA A 80 -9.29 3.21 11.45
N ILE A 81 -9.46 4.32 12.17
CA ILE A 81 -8.35 5.24 12.39
C ILE A 81 -7.28 4.56 13.25
N ASN A 82 -6.02 4.95 13.02
CA ASN A 82 -4.82 4.45 13.67
C ASN A 82 -4.56 2.95 13.55
N VAL A 83 -5.24 2.23 12.63
CA VAL A 83 -4.85 0.87 12.26
C VAL A 83 -3.69 0.89 11.26
N GLY A 84 -2.78 -0.06 11.41
CA GLY A 84 -1.67 -0.29 10.49
C GLY A 84 -2.12 -0.99 9.21
N LEU A 85 -1.18 -1.11 8.28
CA LEU A 85 -1.35 -1.86 7.03
C LEU A 85 -0.44 -3.08 7.05
N VAL A 86 -0.92 -4.19 6.49
CA VAL A 86 -0.20 -5.45 6.34
C VAL A 86 -0.46 -6.06 4.97
N LEU A 87 0.37 -7.01 4.56
CA LEU A 87 0.08 -7.89 3.44
C LEU A 87 -0.71 -9.12 3.89
N ASN A 88 -1.80 -9.45 3.18
CA ASN A 88 -2.58 -10.65 3.40
C ASN A 88 -3.03 -11.27 2.08
N PRO A 89 -3.46 -12.55 2.08
CA PRO A 89 -4.14 -13.13 0.92
C PRO A 89 -5.31 -12.24 0.48
N CYS A 90 -5.42 -12.05 -0.83
CA CYS A 90 -6.53 -11.28 -1.40
C CYS A 90 -7.87 -11.99 -1.15
N GLY A 91 -8.88 -11.22 -0.75
CA GLY A 91 -10.22 -11.70 -0.46
C GLY A 91 -11.26 -10.60 -0.57
N ASN A 92 -12.53 -10.95 -0.31
CA ASN A 92 -13.63 -9.98 -0.27
C ASN A 92 -13.75 -9.36 1.12
N CYS A 93 -12.73 -8.59 1.51
CA CYS A 93 -12.63 -7.94 2.81
C CYS A 93 -12.61 -6.42 2.65
N THR A 94 -13.35 -5.71 3.49
CA THR A 94 -13.43 -4.24 3.43
C THR A 94 -12.08 -3.55 3.71
N GLY A 95 -11.17 -4.22 4.43
CA GLY A 95 -9.79 -3.77 4.65
C GLY A 95 -8.89 -3.77 3.43
N GLN A 96 -9.33 -4.41 2.33
CA GLN A 96 -8.56 -4.54 1.09
C GLN A 96 -9.13 -3.69 -0.06
N LEU A 97 -10.14 -2.87 0.21
CA LEU A 97 -10.77 -2.00 -0.77
C LEU A 97 -10.17 -0.58 -0.69
N TRP A 98 -9.44 -0.21 -1.72
CA TRP A 98 -8.73 1.05 -1.85
C TRP A 98 -9.30 1.88 -3.00
N ARG A 99 -9.25 3.20 -2.86
CA ARG A 99 -9.61 4.14 -3.92
C ARG A 99 -8.54 5.21 -4.06
N ARG A 100 -8.25 5.55 -5.32
CA ARG A 100 -7.41 6.69 -5.70
C ARG A 100 -8.23 7.97 -5.80
#